data_AF-A0A9P5XEQ2-F1
#
_entry.id   AF-A0A9P5XEQ2-F1
#
_cell.length_a   1.000
_cell.length_b   1.000
_cell.length_c   1.000
_cell.angle_alpha   90.00
_cell.angle_beta   90.00
_cell.angle_gamma   90.00
#
_symmetry.space_group_name_H-M   'P 1'
#
loop_
_entity.id
_entity.type
_entity.pdbx_description
1 polymer ?
#
loop_
_entity_poly.entity_id
_entity_poly.type
_entity_poly.pdbx_seq_one_letter_code
_entity_poly.pdbx_strand_id
1 'polypeptide(L)'
;MLVLRAAARSRLGLNVIPTSIRNYRPTPRYFYQPLVQPYTWKTRLWYRPDGTSRSKWKGAFYAATALSILVLITSLQEAVDQLYLLSLLIQVQRVDAKYSEYDLSNAADVVAYLTEVEKCIPHGIPDEDIDRFKQALQHLMEIAPEVHGILREHLEKLHNIIVTQDPDQDLLDVAEVVLQTLTDLGNQLVELAQRVQGLASISLKDQKSNGEDAYGIVG
;
A
#
# COMPACT_ATOMS: atom_id res chain seq x y z
N MET A 1 28.97 -15.48 4.33
CA MET A 1 29.64 -16.73 4.79
C MET A 1 30.86 -16.38 5.67
N LEU A 2 30.65 -16.11 6.97
CA LEU A 2 31.71 -15.69 7.91
C LEU A 2 31.59 -16.41 9.27
N VAL A 3 31.17 -17.68 9.25
CA VAL A 3 30.99 -18.51 10.47
C VAL A 3 32.05 -19.63 10.58
N LEU A 4 32.92 -19.80 9.57
CA LEU A 4 33.81 -20.96 9.48
C LEU A 4 35.28 -20.72 9.90
N ARG A 5 35.63 -19.59 10.52
CA ARG A 5 37.02 -19.33 10.98
C ARG A 5 37.23 -19.36 12.49
N ALA A 6 36.17 -19.47 13.30
CA ALA A 6 36.31 -19.50 14.76
C ALA A 6 36.57 -20.92 15.34
N ALA A 7 36.35 -21.98 14.58
CA ALA A 7 36.37 -23.36 15.10
C ALA A 7 37.73 -24.10 15.00
N ALA A 8 38.77 -23.48 14.43
CA ALA A 8 40.05 -24.17 14.19
C ALA A 8 41.12 -23.94 15.28
N ARG A 9 40.90 -23.03 16.24
CA ARG A 9 41.93 -22.66 17.25
C ARG A 9 41.81 -23.38 18.60
N SER A 10 40.77 -24.19 18.82
CA SER A 10 40.55 -24.88 20.11
C SER A 10 41.12 -26.30 20.18
N ARG A 11 41.81 -26.80 19.14
CA ARG A 11 42.26 -28.21 19.07
C ARG A 11 43.77 -28.47 19.16
N LEU A 12 44.59 -27.45 19.40
CA LEU A 12 46.03 -27.65 19.64
C LEU A 12 46.37 -27.18 21.05
N GLY A 13 46.10 -28.05 22.03
CA GLY A 13 46.43 -27.87 23.44
C GLY A 13 47.93 -27.64 23.68
N LEU A 14 48.40 -26.45 23.33
CA LEU A 14 49.69 -25.91 23.69
C LEU A 14 49.48 -25.05 24.92
N ASN A 15 49.49 -25.73 26.06
CA ASN A 15 49.88 -25.16 27.34
C ASN A 15 51.22 -24.45 27.17
N VAL A 16 51.20 -23.12 27.10
CA VAL A 16 52.35 -22.32 27.50
C VAL A 16 51.82 -21.32 28.52
N ILE A 17 52.02 -21.67 29.78
CA ILE A 17 52.01 -20.73 30.89
C ILE A 17 53.41 -20.12 30.93
N PRO A 18 53.61 -18.83 30.64
CA PRO A 18 54.77 -18.13 31.15
C PRO A 18 54.42 -17.58 32.54
N THR A 19 55.07 -18.20 33.51
CA THR A 19 55.37 -17.74 34.87
C THR A 19 55.63 -16.23 34.99
N SER A 20 55.06 -15.65 36.06
CA SER A 20 55.66 -14.59 36.90
C SER A 20 56.22 -13.34 36.21
N ILE A 21 55.39 -12.30 36.06
CA ILE A 21 55.85 -10.90 36.13
C ILE A 21 55.37 -10.32 37.46
N ARG A 22 56.14 -10.64 38.50
CA ARG A 22 56.13 -9.95 39.79
C ARG A 22 56.84 -8.61 39.58
N ASN A 23 56.07 -7.55 39.31
CA ASN A 23 56.35 -6.11 39.56
C ASN A 23 55.52 -5.23 38.61
N TYR A 24 54.19 -5.34 38.65
CA TYR A 24 53.34 -4.20 38.28
C TYR A 24 53.28 -3.29 39.51
N ARG A 25 54.11 -2.25 39.55
CA ARG A 25 53.83 -1.09 40.40
C ARG A 25 52.66 -0.36 39.76
N PRO A 26 51.46 -0.28 40.37
CA PRO A 26 50.47 0.66 39.90
C PRO A 26 51.10 2.05 40.04
N THR A 27 51.40 2.70 38.92
CA THR A 27 51.65 4.14 38.93
C THR A 27 50.47 4.78 39.65
N PRO A 28 50.72 5.60 40.69
CA PRO A 28 49.61 6.20 41.38
C PRO A 28 48.93 7.15 40.39
N ARG A 29 47.67 6.86 40.08
CA ARG A 29 46.79 7.69 39.25
C ARG A 29 46.47 8.99 40.01
N TYR A 30 47.48 9.83 40.25
CA TYR A 30 47.34 11.18 40.79
C TYR A 30 47.00 12.20 39.70
N PHE A 31 46.18 11.81 38.73
CA PHE A 31 45.52 12.73 37.79
C PHE A 31 44.12 12.21 37.44
N TYR A 32 43.34 11.85 38.46
CA TYR A 32 41.89 12.02 38.33
C TYR A 32 41.55 13.42 38.84
N GLN A 33 41.80 14.43 38.00
CA GLN A 33 40.88 15.55 38.02
C GLN A 33 39.51 14.94 37.71
N PRO A 34 38.50 15.06 38.58
CA PRO A 34 37.18 14.72 38.13
C PRO A 34 36.89 15.74 37.04
N LEU A 35 36.78 15.30 35.79
CA LEU A 35 36.20 16.05 34.68
C LEU A 35 34.71 16.24 34.98
N VAL A 36 34.39 16.84 36.13
CA VAL A 36 33.05 17.24 36.52
C VAL A 36 32.71 18.35 35.55
N GLN A 37 32.08 17.98 34.44
CA GLN A 37 31.33 18.93 33.64
C GLN A 37 30.52 19.79 34.60
N PRO A 38 30.45 21.12 34.40
CA PRO A 38 29.80 22.02 35.34
C PRO A 38 28.43 21.45 35.73
N TYR A 39 28.15 21.47 37.04
CA TYR A 39 26.91 20.96 37.61
C TYR A 39 25.74 21.78 37.07
N THR A 40 25.21 21.33 35.94
CA THR A 40 24.13 21.94 35.19
C THR A 40 22.94 20.98 35.27
N TRP A 41 21.74 21.50 35.10
CA TRP A 41 20.53 20.67 35.09
C TRP A 41 20.62 19.54 34.05
N LYS A 42 21.28 19.80 32.91
CA LYS A 42 21.58 18.82 31.87
C LYS A 42 22.49 17.69 32.37
N THR A 43 23.58 17.99 33.09
CA THR A 43 24.48 16.93 33.59
C THR A 43 23.81 16.07 34.65
N ARG A 44 22.95 16.65 35.50
CA ARG A 44 22.15 15.91 36.49
C ARG A 44 21.14 14.94 35.86
N LEU A 45 20.57 15.28 34.70
CA LEU A 45 19.59 14.44 33.99
C LEU A 45 20.27 13.26 33.28
N TRP A 46 21.39 13.50 32.59
CA TRP A 46 22.02 12.50 31.71
C TRP A 46 23.11 11.64 32.39
N TYR A 47 23.67 12.09 33.51
CA TYR A 47 24.79 11.45 34.19
C TYR A 47 24.48 11.17 35.67
N ARG A 48 25.16 10.18 36.24
CA ARG A 48 25.18 9.94 37.69
C ARG A 48 26.16 10.92 38.35
N PRO A 49 26.07 11.15 39.67
CA PRO A 49 27.09 11.88 40.42
C PRO A 49 28.51 11.35 40.19
N ASP A 50 28.64 10.04 39.93
CA ASP A 50 29.91 9.35 39.63
C ASP A 50 30.43 9.60 38.20
N GLY A 51 29.81 10.51 37.43
CA GLY A 51 30.20 10.84 36.04
C GLY A 51 29.83 9.77 35.00
N THR A 52 29.33 8.61 35.42
CA THR A 52 28.87 7.56 34.49
C THR A 52 27.54 7.94 33.84
N SER A 53 27.44 7.73 32.53
CA SER A 53 26.23 7.97 31.74
C SER A 53 25.07 7.10 32.23
N ARG A 54 23.89 7.68 32.45
CA ARG A 54 22.64 6.93 32.73
C ARG A 54 22.13 6.28 31.44
N SER A 55 22.79 5.20 30.99
CA SER A 55 22.50 4.51 29.71
C SER A 55 21.04 4.09 29.52
N LYS A 56 20.35 3.69 30.60
CA LYS A 56 18.92 3.32 30.58
C LYS A 56 18.00 4.49 30.19
N TRP A 57 18.30 5.71 30.65
CA TRP A 57 17.51 6.91 30.33
C TRP A 57 17.73 7.36 28.88
N LYS A 58 18.95 7.19 28.36
CA LYS A 58 19.24 7.38 26.94
C LYS A 58 18.44 6.41 26.08
N GLY A 59 18.44 5.12 26.43
CA GLY A 59 17.63 4.12 25.72
C GLY A 59 16.14 4.41 25.76
N ALA A 60 15.59 4.79 26.93
CA ALA A 60 14.19 5.17 27.06
C ALA A 60 13.84 6.43 26.25
N PHE A 61 14.73 7.43 26.22
CA PHE A 61 14.55 8.62 25.39
C PHE A 61 14.51 8.28 23.90
N TYR A 62 15.48 7.49 23.41
CA TYR A 62 15.50 7.07 22.00
C TYR A 62 14.28 6.23 21.63
N ALA A 63 13.86 5.31 22.50
CA ALA A 63 12.66 4.51 22.29
C ALA A 63 11.40 5.37 22.27
N ALA A 64 11.27 6.32 23.20
CA ALA A 64 10.14 7.25 23.24
C ALA A 64 10.09 8.14 21.98
N THR A 65 11.25 8.65 21.53
CA THR A 65 11.32 9.45 20.30
C THR A 65 11.00 8.61 19.06
N ALA A 66 11.45 7.36 19.00
CA ALA A 66 11.15 6.47 17.89
C ALA A 66 9.64 6.14 17.84
N LEU A 67 9.03 5.85 19.00
CA LEU A 67 7.60 5.62 19.10
C LEU A 67 6.80 6.87 18.72
N SER A 68 7.20 8.06 19.19
CA SER A 68 6.51 9.30 18.83
C SER A 68 6.60 9.59 17.33
N ILE A 69 7.75 9.31 16.69
CA ILE A 69 7.89 9.46 15.24
C ILE A 69 6.98 8.45 14.52
N LEU A 70 6.92 7.20 14.99
CA LEU A 70 6.06 6.19 14.39
C LEU A 70 4.58 6.57 14.50
N VAL A 71 4.12 7.01 15.67
CA VAL A 71 2.74 7.50 15.87
C VAL A 71 2.46 8.71 14.99
N LEU A 72 3.42 9.62 14.84
CA LEU A 72 3.27 10.78 13.96
C LEU A 72 3.10 10.33 12.49
N ILE A 73 3.93 9.39 12.02
CA ILE A 73 3.84 8.86 10.65
C ILE A 73 2.48 8.20 10.42
N THR A 74 2.01 7.36 11.35
CA THR A 74 0.70 6.69 11.19
C THR A 74 -0.45 7.69 11.21
N SER A 75 -0.40 8.70 12.08
CA SER A 75 -1.43 9.75 12.13
C SER A 75 -1.43 10.62 10.86
N LEU A 76 -0.24 10.88 10.29
CA LEU A 76 -0.12 11.63 9.05
C LEU A 76 -0.70 10.84 7.88
N GLN A 77 -0.43 9.53 7.84
CA GLN A 77 -0.96 8.64 6.81
C GLN A 77 -2.49 8.57 6.90
N GLU A 78 -3.04 8.39 8.09
CA GLU A 78 -4.50 8.41 8.32
C GLU A 78 -5.13 9.75 7.88
N ALA A 79 -4.50 10.88 8.18
CA ALA A 79 -4.98 12.19 7.73
C ALA A 79 -4.93 12.32 6.20
N VAL A 80 -3.90 11.79 5.55
CA VAL A 80 -3.79 11.78 4.07
C VAL A 80 -4.88 10.91 3.46
N ASP A 81 -5.14 9.73 4.04
CA ASP A 81 -6.17 8.80 3.56
C ASP A 81 -7.58 9.42 3.70
N GLN A 82 -7.85 10.10 4.82
CA GLN A 82 -9.12 10.84 5.03
C GLN A 82 -9.28 11.98 4.03
N LEU A 83 -8.21 12.76 3.77
CA LEU A 83 -8.25 13.83 2.77
C LEU A 83 -8.45 13.28 1.36
N TYR A 84 -7.84 12.13 1.06
CA TYR A 84 -8.03 11.43 -0.21
C TYR A 84 -9.50 11.02 -0.40
N LEU A 85 -10.10 10.38 0.59
CA LEU A 85 -11.52 9.98 0.57
C LEU A 85 -12.45 11.17 0.38
N LEU A 86 -12.26 12.24 1.15
CA LEU A 86 -13.07 13.46 1.02
C LEU A 86 -12.90 14.12 -0.35
N SER A 87 -11.68 14.17 -0.88
CA SER A 87 -11.42 14.68 -2.23
C SER A 87 -12.14 13.85 -3.28
N LEU A 88 -12.09 12.51 -3.18
CA LEU A 88 -12.80 11.61 -4.08
C LEU A 88 -14.31 11.89 -4.03
N LEU A 89 -14.90 11.93 -2.82
CA LEU A 89 -16.33 12.18 -2.64
C LEU A 89 -16.76 13.50 -3.29
N ILE A 90 -16.04 14.59 -3.03
CA ILE A 90 -16.35 15.91 -3.60
C ILE A 90 -16.28 15.88 -5.13
N GLN A 91 -15.27 15.20 -5.70
CA GLN A 91 -15.12 15.13 -7.16
C GLN A 91 -16.21 14.27 -7.80
N VAL A 92 -16.54 13.12 -7.20
CA VAL A 92 -17.63 12.26 -7.65
C VAL A 92 -18.96 13.00 -7.55
N GLN A 93 -19.24 13.72 -6.46
CA GLN A 93 -20.45 14.56 -6.34
C GLN A 93 -20.55 15.63 -7.44
N ARG A 94 -19.42 16.20 -7.88
CA ARG A 94 -19.40 17.16 -8.99
C ARG A 94 -19.73 16.53 -10.34
N VAL A 95 -19.32 15.29 -10.55
CA VAL A 95 -19.67 14.52 -11.75
C VAL A 95 -21.13 14.07 -11.68
N ASP A 96 -21.58 13.60 -10.52
CA ASP A 96 -22.95 13.15 -10.28
C ASP A 96 -23.97 14.29 -10.35
N ALA A 97 -23.57 15.55 -10.10
CA ALA A 97 -24.41 16.71 -10.38
C ALA A 97 -24.85 16.82 -11.86
N LYS A 98 -24.12 16.18 -12.78
CA LYS A 98 -24.45 16.08 -14.21
C LYS A 98 -25.12 14.76 -14.58
N TYR A 99 -25.46 13.91 -13.61
CA TYR A 99 -26.05 12.59 -13.84
C TYR A 99 -27.26 12.63 -14.79
N SER A 100 -28.11 13.65 -14.67
CA SER A 100 -29.28 13.83 -15.54
C SER A 100 -28.97 14.04 -17.03
N GLU A 101 -27.73 14.34 -17.39
CA GLU A 101 -27.28 14.51 -18.77
C GLU A 101 -26.98 13.16 -19.46
N TYR A 102 -26.85 12.07 -18.69
CA TYR A 102 -26.49 10.74 -19.19
C TYR A 102 -27.71 9.80 -19.23
N ASP A 103 -27.93 9.11 -20.34
CA ASP A 103 -28.90 8.01 -20.41
C ASP A 103 -28.20 6.67 -20.16
N LEU A 104 -28.32 6.14 -18.94
CA LEU A 104 -27.72 4.84 -18.59
C LEU A 104 -28.36 3.63 -19.30
N SER A 105 -29.38 3.84 -20.14
CA SER A 105 -29.89 2.82 -21.05
C SER A 105 -29.00 2.65 -22.29
N ASN A 106 -28.14 3.64 -22.57
CA ASN A 106 -27.22 3.65 -23.68
C ASN A 106 -25.79 3.30 -23.23
N ALA A 107 -25.21 2.27 -23.85
CA ALA A 107 -23.86 1.80 -23.57
C ALA A 107 -22.80 2.92 -23.71
N ALA A 108 -22.96 3.81 -24.69
CA ALA A 108 -22.01 4.90 -24.90
C ALA A 108 -22.00 5.90 -23.74
N ASP A 109 -23.19 6.22 -23.21
CA ASP A 109 -23.35 7.19 -22.13
C ASP A 109 -22.93 6.60 -20.78
N VAL A 110 -23.18 5.30 -20.56
CA VAL A 110 -22.65 4.55 -19.40
C VAL A 110 -21.13 4.61 -19.34
N VAL A 111 -20.46 4.33 -20.46
CA VAL A 111 -19.00 4.39 -20.55
C VAL A 111 -18.51 5.83 -20.36
N ALA A 112 -19.17 6.81 -20.95
CA ALA A 112 -18.81 8.22 -20.79
C ALA A 112 -18.93 8.67 -19.32
N TYR A 113 -20.00 8.29 -18.64
CA TYR A 113 -20.21 8.60 -17.23
C TYR A 113 -19.15 7.94 -16.33
N LEU A 114 -18.90 6.64 -16.53
CA LEU A 114 -17.83 5.93 -15.81
C LEU A 114 -16.46 6.58 -16.02
N THR A 115 -16.16 7.00 -17.25
CA THR A 115 -14.89 7.66 -17.57
C THR A 115 -14.73 8.98 -16.80
N GLU A 116 -15.79 9.76 -16.65
CA GLU A 116 -15.75 10.99 -15.85
C GLU A 116 -15.59 10.70 -14.35
N VAL A 117 -16.20 9.63 -13.85
CA VAL A 117 -16.01 9.15 -12.48
C VAL A 117 -14.58 8.68 -12.24
N GLU A 118 -13.96 7.96 -13.18
CA GLU A 118 -12.56 7.52 -13.05
C GLU A 118 -11.56 8.67 -13.06
N LYS A 119 -11.83 9.74 -13.83
CA LYS A 119 -11.03 10.98 -13.78
C LYS A 119 -11.04 11.66 -12.42
N CYS A 120 -11.99 11.33 -11.54
CA CYS A 120 -12.06 11.87 -10.19
C CYS A 120 -11.03 11.25 -9.24
N ILE A 121 -10.33 10.18 -9.65
CA ILE A 121 -9.34 9.51 -8.82
C ILE A 121 -8.12 10.45 -8.64
N PRO A 122 -7.77 10.87 -7.40
CA PRO A 122 -6.80 11.95 -7.12
C PRO A 122 -5.34 11.75 -7.58
N HIS A 123 -5.04 10.73 -8.38
CA HIS A 123 -3.69 10.41 -8.84
C HIS A 123 -3.64 10.28 -10.36
N GLY A 124 -3.78 11.43 -11.03
CA GLY A 124 -3.40 11.71 -12.42
C GLY A 124 -3.14 10.49 -13.30
N ILE A 125 -4.16 9.67 -13.51
CA ILE A 125 -4.11 8.61 -14.51
C ILE A 125 -3.90 9.33 -15.85
N PRO A 126 -2.84 9.02 -16.61
CA PRO A 126 -2.64 9.65 -17.90
C PRO A 126 -3.88 9.47 -18.78
N ASP A 127 -4.29 10.51 -19.50
CA ASP A 127 -5.46 10.44 -20.39
C ASP A 127 -5.35 9.26 -21.38
N GLU A 128 -4.14 8.89 -21.78
CA GLU A 128 -3.87 7.73 -22.64
C GLU A 128 -4.33 6.39 -22.02
N ASP A 129 -4.17 6.22 -20.71
CA ASP A 129 -4.56 4.99 -20.02
C ASP A 129 -6.08 4.94 -19.82
N ILE A 130 -6.71 6.10 -19.61
CA ILE A 130 -8.17 6.25 -19.59
C ILE A 130 -8.76 5.89 -20.96
N ASP A 131 -8.16 6.38 -22.04
CA ASP A 131 -8.60 6.07 -23.40
C ASP A 131 -8.44 4.58 -23.73
N ARG A 132 -7.35 3.95 -23.30
CA ARG A 132 -7.15 2.49 -23.43
C ARG A 132 -8.19 1.71 -22.64
N PHE A 133 -8.46 2.12 -21.40
CA PHE A 133 -9.49 1.50 -20.57
C PHE A 133 -10.86 1.60 -21.25
N LYS A 134 -11.22 2.78 -21.74
CA LYS A 134 -12.47 3.02 -22.49
C LYS A 134 -12.59 2.10 -23.71
N GLN A 135 -11.54 1.96 -24.51
CA GLN A 135 -11.53 1.05 -25.67
C GLN A 135 -11.67 -0.41 -25.25
N ALA A 136 -10.95 -0.83 -24.21
CA ALA A 136 -11.04 -2.18 -23.67
C ALA A 136 -12.44 -2.49 -23.12
N LEU A 137 -13.06 -1.55 -22.43
CA LEU A 137 -14.41 -1.68 -21.89
C LEU A 137 -15.46 -1.77 -23.01
N GLN A 138 -15.35 -0.94 -24.05
CA GLN A 138 -16.22 -1.02 -25.21
C GLN A 138 -16.11 -2.39 -25.90
N HIS A 139 -14.89 -2.88 -26.10
CA HIS A 139 -14.68 -4.20 -26.67
C HIS A 139 -15.22 -5.33 -25.76
N LEU A 140 -15.07 -5.18 -24.45
CA LEU A 140 -15.61 -6.13 -23.48
C LEU A 140 -17.14 -6.16 -23.52
N MET A 141 -17.80 -5.00 -23.68
CA MET A 141 -19.26 -4.91 -23.82
C MET A 141 -19.77 -5.52 -25.14
N GLU A 142 -18.99 -5.48 -26.21
CA GLU A 142 -19.31 -6.16 -27.48
C GLU A 142 -19.30 -7.68 -27.32
N ILE A 143 -18.35 -8.22 -26.54
CA ILE A 143 -18.20 -9.66 -26.32
C ILE A 143 -19.16 -10.17 -25.25
N ALA A 144 -19.37 -9.38 -24.20
CA ALA A 144 -20.18 -9.72 -23.04
C ALA A 144 -21.22 -8.61 -22.78
N PRO A 145 -22.42 -8.69 -23.39
CA PRO A 145 -23.43 -7.63 -23.27
C PRO A 145 -23.96 -7.44 -21.84
N GLU A 146 -23.80 -8.44 -20.97
CA GLU A 146 -24.11 -8.38 -19.54
C GLU A 146 -23.30 -7.31 -18.78
N VAL A 147 -22.11 -6.93 -19.29
CA VAL A 147 -21.25 -5.89 -18.72
C VAL A 147 -22.00 -4.55 -18.66
N HIS A 148 -22.80 -4.24 -19.67
CA HIS A 148 -23.59 -3.01 -19.68
C HIS A 148 -24.57 -2.94 -18.50
N GLY A 149 -25.25 -4.05 -18.21
CA GLY A 149 -26.18 -4.12 -17.08
C GLY A 149 -25.47 -3.95 -15.74
N ILE A 150 -24.30 -4.55 -15.58
CA ILE A 150 -23.49 -4.47 -14.36
C ILE A 150 -22.97 -3.05 -14.13
N LEU A 151 -22.43 -2.42 -15.19
CA LEU A 151 -21.98 -1.02 -15.13
C LEU A 151 -23.13 -0.10 -14.74
N ARG A 152 -24.29 -0.25 -15.40
CA ARG A 152 -25.49 0.53 -15.10
C ARG A 152 -25.90 0.38 -13.63
N GLU A 153 -26.00 -0.86 -13.14
CA GLU A 153 -26.41 -1.13 -11.75
C GLU A 153 -25.48 -0.45 -10.73
N HIS A 154 -24.17 -0.51 -10.94
CA HIS A 154 -23.20 0.09 -10.03
C HIS A 154 -23.21 1.63 -10.10
N LEU A 155 -23.40 2.20 -11.28
CA LEU A 155 -23.49 3.66 -11.46
C LEU A 155 -24.80 4.21 -10.88
N GLU A 156 -25.92 3.51 -11.05
CA GLU A 156 -27.19 3.83 -10.39
C GLU A 156 -27.07 3.71 -8.86
N LYS A 157 -26.39 2.66 -8.36
CA LYS A 157 -26.10 2.50 -6.93
C LYS A 157 -25.25 3.65 -6.40
N LEU A 158 -24.22 4.06 -7.13
CA LEU A 158 -23.36 5.18 -6.78
C LEU A 158 -24.16 6.50 -6.72
N HIS A 159 -24.99 6.77 -7.72
CA HIS A 159 -25.89 7.92 -7.73
C HIS A 159 -26.83 7.92 -6.52
N ASN A 160 -27.44 6.77 -6.22
CA ASN A 160 -28.32 6.63 -5.07
C ASN A 160 -27.61 6.90 -3.75
N ILE A 161 -26.38 6.43 -3.55
CA ILE A 161 -25.58 6.72 -2.36
C ILE A 161 -25.40 8.23 -2.18
N ILE A 162 -25.13 8.95 -3.27
CA ILE A 162 -24.89 10.40 -3.24
C ILE A 162 -26.18 11.17 -2.97
N VAL A 163 -27.28 10.82 -3.63
CA VAL A 163 -28.56 11.54 -3.52
C VAL A 163 -29.28 11.26 -2.21
N THR A 164 -29.20 10.03 -1.70
CA THR A 164 -29.89 9.61 -0.46
C THR A 164 -29.08 9.87 0.80
N GLN A 165 -27.92 10.52 0.68
CA GLN A 165 -27.08 10.87 1.80
C GLN A 165 -27.84 11.73 2.82
N ASP A 166 -27.84 11.26 4.08
CA ASP A 166 -28.40 12.03 5.20
C ASP A 166 -27.45 13.19 5.55
N PRO A 167 -27.93 14.44 5.71
CA PRO A 167 -27.10 15.57 6.14
C PRO A 167 -26.39 15.35 7.48
N ASP A 168 -26.89 14.48 8.34
CA ASP A 168 -26.28 14.18 9.65
C ASP A 168 -25.26 13.03 9.59
N GLN A 169 -25.09 12.37 8.44
CA GLN A 169 -24.16 11.24 8.28
C GLN A 169 -22.71 11.73 8.15
N ASP A 170 -21.76 10.96 8.69
CA ASP A 170 -20.33 11.25 8.52
C ASP A 170 -19.94 11.14 7.05
N LEU A 171 -19.34 12.21 6.51
CA LEU A 171 -18.88 12.28 5.12
C LEU A 171 -17.79 11.26 4.82
N LEU A 172 -16.99 10.87 5.83
CA LEU A 172 -15.96 9.85 5.65
C LEU A 172 -16.57 8.48 5.42
N ASP A 173 -17.62 8.13 6.16
CA ASP A 173 -18.34 6.86 5.97
C ASP A 173 -18.96 6.80 4.57
N VAL A 174 -19.56 7.91 4.11
CA VAL A 174 -20.13 7.99 2.75
C VAL A 174 -19.04 7.86 1.70
N ALA A 175 -17.91 8.55 1.88
CA ALA A 175 -16.77 8.48 0.97
C ALA A 175 -16.19 7.06 0.90
N GLU A 176 -16.14 6.34 2.02
CA GLU A 176 -15.72 4.94 2.07
C GLU A 176 -16.69 4.05 1.27
N VAL A 177 -18.00 4.21 1.46
CA VAL A 177 -19.01 3.45 0.71
C VAL A 177 -18.93 3.71 -0.79
N VAL A 178 -18.66 4.96 -1.21
CA VAL A 178 -18.43 5.31 -2.62
C VAL A 178 -17.19 4.60 -3.15
N LEU A 179 -16.06 4.67 -2.43
CA LEU A 179 -14.83 4.00 -2.84
C LEU A 179 -15.00 2.48 -2.91
N GLN A 180 -15.68 1.88 -1.95
CA GLN A 180 -16.01 0.45 -1.94
C GLN A 180 -16.85 0.08 -3.17
N THR A 181 -17.87 0.87 -3.51
CA THR A 181 -18.72 0.63 -4.69
C THR A 181 -17.91 0.68 -5.99
N LEU A 182 -16.97 1.62 -6.12
CA LEU A 182 -16.07 1.70 -7.27
C LEU A 182 -15.09 0.51 -7.32
N THR A 183 -14.58 0.10 -6.16
CA THR A 183 -13.65 -1.04 -6.05
C THR A 183 -14.36 -2.35 -6.41
N ASP A 184 -15.59 -2.54 -5.94
CA ASP A 184 -16.43 -3.70 -6.27
C ASP A 184 -16.70 -3.78 -7.78
N LEU A 185 -17.02 -2.64 -8.41
CA LEU A 185 -17.19 -2.56 -9.86
C LEU A 185 -15.91 -2.98 -10.60
N GLY A 186 -14.76 -2.44 -10.19
CA GLY A 186 -13.47 -2.80 -10.79
C GLY A 186 -13.17 -4.30 -10.66
N ASN A 187 -13.42 -4.88 -9.49
CA ASN A 187 -13.22 -6.32 -9.25
C ASN A 187 -14.12 -7.18 -10.14
N GLN A 188 -15.40 -6.82 -10.28
CA GLN A 188 -16.33 -7.53 -11.16
C GLN A 188 -15.94 -7.42 -12.64
N LEU A 189 -15.49 -6.25 -13.09
CA LEU A 189 -14.99 -6.08 -14.46
C LEU A 189 -13.77 -6.95 -14.73
N VAL A 190 -12.85 -7.04 -13.77
CA VAL A 190 -11.68 -7.93 -13.86
C VAL A 190 -12.11 -9.40 -13.93
N GLU A 191 -13.04 -9.82 -13.09
CA GLU A 191 -13.57 -11.20 -13.10
C GLU A 191 -14.22 -11.55 -14.45
N LEU A 192 -15.04 -10.65 -15.00
CA LEU A 192 -15.65 -10.83 -16.31
C LEU A 192 -14.62 -10.87 -17.43
N ALA A 193 -13.64 -9.97 -17.42
CA ALA A 193 -12.56 -9.97 -18.40
C ALA A 193 -11.77 -11.29 -18.37
N GLN A 194 -11.47 -11.82 -17.17
CA GLN A 194 -10.82 -13.12 -17.01
C GLN A 194 -11.69 -14.27 -17.51
N ARG A 195 -13.00 -14.24 -17.22
CA ARG A 195 -13.95 -15.25 -17.69
C ARG A 195 -14.03 -15.27 -19.22
N VAL A 196 -14.13 -14.10 -19.86
CA VAL A 196 -14.16 -13.95 -21.31
C VAL A 196 -12.86 -14.43 -21.95
N GLN A 197 -11.69 -14.07 -21.39
CA GLN A 197 -10.39 -14.57 -21.86
C GLN A 197 -10.24 -16.09 -21.68
N GLY A 198 -10.72 -16.63 -20.56
CA GLY A 198 -10.76 -18.07 -20.30
C GLY A 198 -11.61 -18.81 -21.32
N LEU A 199 -12.80 -18.30 -21.63
CA LEU A 199 -13.69 -18.84 -22.65
C LEU A 199 -13.10 -18.73 -24.07
N ALA A 200 -12.42 -17.62 -24.38
CA ALA A 200 -11.70 -17.46 -25.65
C ALA A 200 -10.59 -18.51 -25.82
N SER A 201 -9.87 -18.85 -24.74
CA SER A 201 -8.82 -19.87 -24.76
C SER A 201 -9.37 -21.30 -24.98
N ILE A 202 -10.60 -21.58 -24.52
CA ILE A 202 -11.28 -22.86 -24.71
C ILE A 202 -11.83 -22.96 -26.15
N SER A 203 -12.49 -21.91 -26.65
CA SER A 203 -13.04 -21.89 -28.02
C SER A 203 -11.97 -22.04 -29.10
N LEU A 204 -10.78 -21.47 -28.91
CA LEU A 204 -9.64 -21.64 -29.84
C LEU A 204 -9.06 -23.05 -29.80
N LYS A 205 -9.16 -23.75 -28.67
CA LYS A 205 -8.68 -25.13 -28.52
C LYS A 205 -9.63 -26.12 -29.20
N ASP A 206 -10.94 -25.88 -29.10
CA ASP A 206 -11.96 -26.71 -29.75
C ASP A 206 -11.99 -26.52 -31.29
N GLN A 207 -11.70 -25.31 -31.79
CA GLN A 207 -11.56 -25.08 -33.24
C GLN A 207 -10.32 -25.77 -33.84
N LYS A 208 -9.22 -25.87 -33.10
CA LYS A 208 -8.01 -26.56 -33.56
C LYS A 208 -8.17 -28.09 -33.57
N SER A 209 -8.97 -28.62 -32.64
CA SER A 209 -9.31 -30.05 -32.56
C SER A 209 -10.23 -30.53 -33.70
N ASN A 210 -11.07 -29.66 -34.26
CA ASN A 210 -11.99 -30.04 -35.36
C ASN A 210 -11.39 -29.83 -36.76
N GLY A 211 -10.17 -29.28 -36.87
CA GLY A 211 -9.52 -28.98 -38.16
C GLY A 211 -8.47 -30.00 -38.61
N GLU A 212 -8.04 -30.94 -37.76
CA GLU A 212 -6.93 -31.86 -38.07
C GLU A 212 -7.34 -33.26 -38.57
N ASP A 213 -8.63 -33.60 -38.60
CA ASP A 213 -9.10 -34.92 -39.08
C ASP A 213 -9.58 -34.94 -40.55
N ALA A 214 -9.39 -33.85 -41.30
CA ALA A 214 -9.94 -33.70 -42.66
C ALA A 214 -8.95 -33.95 -43.82
N TYR A 215 -7.85 -34.68 -43.59
CA TYR A 215 -6.99 -35.15 -44.69
C TYR A 215 -6.73 -36.66 -44.66
N GLY A 216 -7.54 -37.38 -45.45
CA GLY A 216 -7.01 -38.23 -46.51
C GLY A 216 -6.69 -39.69 -46.19
N ILE A 217 -7.74 -40.53 -46.07
CA ILE A 217 -7.67 -41.89 -46.62
C ILE A 217 -8.26 -41.80 -48.04
N VAL A 218 -7.40 -41.72 -49.04
CA VAL A 218 -7.72 -42.07 -50.42
C VAL A 218 -6.65 -43.06 -50.86
N GLY A 219 -7.10 -44.20 -51.37
CA GLY A 219 -6.30 -45.39 -51.67
C GLY A 219 -5.36 -45.27 -52.85
#